data_AF-A0A316UDM6-F1
#
_entry.id   AF-A0A316UDM6-F1
#
_cell.length_a   1.000
_cell.length_b   1.000
_cell.length_c   1.000
_cell.angle_alpha   90.00
_cell.angle_beta   90.00
_cell.angle_gamma   90.00
#
_symmetry.space_group_name_H-M   'P 1'
#
loop_
_entity.id
_entity.type
_entity.pdbx_description
1 polymer ?
#
loop_
_entity_poly.entity_id
_entity_poly.type
_entity_poly.pdbx_seq_one_letter_code
_entity_poly.pdbx_strand_id
1 'polypeptide(L)'
;MALRPSIAALSRSVRTPASLPPLQAFKPRLPPSTIIRPNPLFNQTRGARTNPFKPNSGSSQVNSSTPSQSSFSLSAPHEAPSGDAPRSFSAPGGWQRLLTSVGIIGGTAFAANAFLNRETREGAMDPFSRNYLNSTFQYLAGGLAMTAGAAVALHRVGFSSRLMATNPWLVLGGGLAASIGGMIGAQTLEPGSPAKYACWALFNASQAAVLSPLLFFSPALLARAGLYTAGVVGSICYVGATAKDGQYLWMGGPLLAGVTVVALSSLAPMVLPATAFRTLVATEAISLYGGLAIFSGFVLYDTQKILARARAVQAGAMRADPLRESISLELDVINIFVRMVQILAMQQNRKK
;
A
#
# COMPACT_ATOMS: atom_id res chain seq x y z
N MET A 1 -42.32 -61.51 -19.57
CA MET A 1 -41.15 -62.10 -18.88
C MET A 1 -40.62 -61.00 -17.96
N ALA A 2 -41.16 -60.87 -16.74
CA ALA A 2 -40.77 -61.63 -15.54
C ALA A 2 -39.58 -60.90 -14.86
N LEU A 3 -39.60 -60.45 -13.61
CA LEU A 3 -40.36 -60.88 -12.43
C LEU A 3 -40.39 -59.77 -11.35
N ARG A 4 -41.53 -59.72 -10.65
CA ARG A 4 -41.74 -59.16 -9.30
C ARG A 4 -40.92 -59.92 -8.24
N PRO A 5 -40.91 -59.41 -6.99
CA PRO A 5 -41.46 -60.23 -5.92
C PRO A 5 -42.60 -59.54 -5.14
N SER A 6 -43.74 -60.25 -5.10
CA SER A 6 -44.79 -60.28 -4.08
C SER A 6 -44.24 -60.86 -2.76
N ILE A 7 -44.86 -60.84 -1.55
CA ILE A 7 -46.07 -60.31 -0.91
C ILE A 7 -45.91 -60.63 0.61
N ALA A 8 -46.51 -59.79 1.46
CA ALA A 8 -47.00 -60.03 2.83
C ALA A 8 -46.05 -60.53 3.94
N ALA A 9 -46.01 -59.75 5.03
CA ALA A 9 -46.58 -60.15 6.32
C ALA A 9 -46.64 -58.97 7.31
N LEU A 10 -47.74 -58.90 8.09
CA LEU A 10 -47.91 -58.21 9.39
C LEU A 10 -48.10 -56.67 9.33
N SER A 11 -49.30 -56.11 9.12
CA SER A 11 -50.54 -56.14 9.94
C SER A 11 -50.37 -55.73 11.42
N ARG A 12 -51.04 -54.60 11.75
CA ARG A 12 -51.48 -54.07 13.06
C ARG A 12 -50.42 -53.38 13.94
N SER A 13 -50.50 -52.05 14.04
CA SER A 13 -51.40 -51.41 15.01
C SER A 13 -51.53 -49.91 14.72
N VAL A 14 -52.76 -49.49 14.48
CA VAL A 14 -53.21 -48.09 14.50
C VAL A 14 -53.59 -47.79 15.95
N ARG A 15 -53.05 -46.73 16.54
CA ARG A 15 -53.68 -46.08 17.69
C ARG A 15 -53.55 -44.57 17.56
N THR A 16 -54.71 -43.95 17.64
CA THR A 16 -55.06 -42.53 17.51
C THR A 16 -54.49 -41.65 18.64
N PRO A 17 -54.46 -40.32 18.44
CA PRO A 17 -53.77 -39.37 19.32
C PRO A 17 -54.62 -38.98 20.54
N ALA A 18 -53.99 -38.90 21.71
CA ALA A 18 -54.61 -38.40 22.94
C ALA A 18 -54.34 -36.90 23.14
N SER A 19 -55.39 -36.23 23.61
CA SER A 19 -55.65 -34.80 23.74
C SER A 19 -54.77 -34.02 24.72
N LEU A 20 -54.51 -32.75 24.35
CA LEU A 20 -53.93 -31.67 25.15
C LEU A 20 -54.83 -31.23 26.33
N PRO A 21 -54.27 -30.92 27.51
CA PRO A 21 -54.93 -30.09 28.52
C PRO A 21 -54.52 -28.59 28.40
N PRO A 22 -55.33 -27.64 28.94
CA PRO A 22 -55.25 -26.23 28.60
C PRO A 22 -54.20 -25.43 29.38
N LEU A 23 -53.80 -24.31 28.78
CA LEU A 23 -52.91 -23.27 29.31
C LEU A 23 -53.42 -22.69 30.64
N GLN A 24 -52.58 -22.79 31.69
CA GLN A 24 -52.70 -21.97 32.89
C GLN A 24 -51.56 -20.95 32.94
N ALA A 25 -51.93 -19.67 33.02
CA ALA A 25 -51.04 -18.53 33.07
C ALA A 25 -50.23 -18.52 34.38
N PHE A 26 -48.91 -18.72 34.28
CA PHE A 26 -48.00 -18.54 35.40
C PHE A 26 -47.49 -17.09 35.44
N LYS A 27 -47.93 -16.35 36.47
CA LYS A 27 -47.57 -14.97 36.76
C LYS A 27 -46.21 -14.95 37.48
N PRO A 28 -45.20 -14.17 37.04
CA PRO A 28 -43.87 -14.18 37.67
C PRO A 28 -43.92 -13.51 39.05
N ARG A 29 -43.43 -14.22 40.08
CA ARG A 29 -43.34 -13.74 41.47
C ARG A 29 -41.96 -13.10 41.67
N LEU A 30 -41.92 -11.78 41.83
CA LEU A 30 -40.71 -11.02 42.21
C LEU A 30 -40.39 -11.25 43.70
N PRO A 31 -39.15 -11.62 44.07
CA PRO A 31 -38.70 -11.60 45.46
C PRO A 31 -38.33 -10.17 45.92
N PRO A 32 -38.39 -9.88 47.22
CA PRO A 32 -38.33 -8.52 47.77
C PRO A 32 -36.93 -7.89 47.68
N SER A 33 -36.93 -6.57 47.53
CA SER A 33 -35.78 -5.68 47.48
C SER A 33 -35.05 -5.61 48.83
N THR A 34 -33.88 -6.24 48.93
CA THR A 34 -32.95 -6.05 50.05
C THR A 34 -31.93 -4.98 49.69
N ILE A 35 -32.04 -3.81 50.35
CA ILE A 35 -31.07 -2.71 50.28
C ILE A 35 -29.82 -3.16 51.06
N ILE A 36 -28.71 -3.38 50.35
CA ILE A 36 -27.40 -3.63 50.97
C ILE A 36 -26.52 -2.39 50.74
N ARG A 37 -26.18 -1.72 51.84
CA ARG A 37 -25.24 -0.60 51.90
C ARG A 37 -23.80 -1.09 51.66
N PRO A 38 -22.92 -0.33 51.00
CA PRO A 38 -21.54 -0.75 50.78
C PRO A 38 -20.69 -0.51 52.03
N ASN A 39 -20.05 -1.55 52.57
CA ASN A 39 -18.93 -1.40 53.49
C ASN A 39 -17.61 -1.41 52.70
N PRO A 40 -16.71 -0.44 52.92
CA PRO A 40 -15.43 -0.34 52.23
C PRO A 40 -14.38 -1.11 53.03
N LEU A 41 -13.80 -2.16 52.46
CA LEU A 41 -12.49 -2.76 52.82
C LEU A 41 -12.46 -4.18 52.23
N PHE A 42 -12.01 -4.29 50.98
CA PHE A 42 -11.17 -5.41 50.52
C PHE A 42 -10.74 -5.08 49.08
N ASN A 43 -9.57 -4.48 48.98
CA ASN A 43 -8.91 -4.15 47.71
C ASN A 43 -7.75 -5.15 47.54
N GLN A 44 -7.44 -5.50 46.29
CA GLN A 44 -6.42 -6.47 45.83
C GLN A 44 -6.90 -7.93 45.88
N THR A 45 -7.21 -8.56 44.75
CA THR A 45 -6.20 -9.01 43.77
C THR A 45 -6.83 -9.12 42.38
N ARG A 46 -6.37 -8.28 41.43
CA ARG A 46 -6.66 -8.43 40.00
C ARG A 46 -5.36 -8.80 39.31
N GLY A 47 -5.33 -9.98 38.69
CA GLY A 47 -4.17 -10.55 38.02
C GLY A 47 -3.52 -9.57 37.05
N ALA A 48 -2.26 -9.25 37.33
CA ALA A 48 -1.40 -8.45 36.48
C ALA A 48 -1.06 -9.25 35.21
N ARG A 49 -1.62 -8.84 34.07
CA ARG A 49 -1.04 -9.13 32.75
C ARG A 49 0.22 -8.26 32.61
N THR A 50 1.39 -8.87 32.74
CA THR A 50 2.68 -8.21 32.50
C THR A 50 2.96 -8.17 30.99
N ASN A 51 2.82 -7.00 30.38
CA ASN A 51 3.44 -6.73 29.09
C ASN A 51 4.90 -6.32 29.34
N PRO A 52 5.91 -6.94 28.70
CA PRO A 52 7.32 -6.75 29.06
C PRO A 52 7.95 -5.45 28.52
N PHE A 53 7.17 -4.54 27.94
CA PHE A 53 7.69 -3.28 27.38
C PHE A 53 6.83 -2.08 27.81
N LYS A 54 7.06 -1.60 29.02
CA LYS A 54 6.75 -0.22 29.43
C LYS A 54 7.91 0.29 30.29
N PRO A 55 8.58 1.39 29.93
CA PRO A 55 9.49 2.07 30.85
C PRO A 55 8.67 2.69 31.99
N ASN A 56 9.02 2.31 33.21
CA ASN A 56 8.46 2.85 34.44
C ASN A 56 9.00 4.28 34.64
N SER A 57 8.18 5.31 34.42
CA SER A 57 8.51 6.68 34.82
C SER A 57 8.18 6.85 36.31
N GLY A 58 9.01 6.26 37.16
CA GLY A 58 9.06 6.53 38.59
C GLY A 58 9.86 7.80 38.83
N SER A 59 9.22 8.81 39.38
CA SER A 59 9.83 10.04 39.87
C SER A 59 10.73 9.73 41.08
N SER A 60 12.04 9.65 40.83
CA SER A 60 13.06 9.69 41.88
C SER A 60 13.94 10.90 41.64
N GLN A 61 13.73 11.96 42.42
CA GLN A 61 14.67 13.06 42.57
C GLN A 61 16.01 12.50 43.05
N VAL A 62 17.02 12.56 42.19
CA VAL A 62 18.42 12.46 42.60
C VAL A 62 19.14 13.67 42.02
N ASN A 63 19.52 14.57 42.92
CA ASN A 63 20.42 15.68 42.63
C ASN A 63 21.82 15.11 42.37
N SER A 64 22.31 15.22 41.14
CA SER A 64 23.75 15.26 40.87
C SER A 64 24.01 16.05 39.58
N SER A 65 24.78 17.12 39.75
CA SER A 65 25.26 18.03 38.73
C SER A 65 26.34 17.36 37.88
N THR A 66 26.00 17.00 36.65
CA THR A 66 26.96 16.53 35.63
C THR A 66 26.53 17.09 34.27
N PRO A 67 27.45 17.66 33.45
CA PRO A 67 27.07 18.40 32.25
C PRO A 67 26.40 17.49 31.22
N SER A 68 25.29 17.98 30.66
CA SER A 68 24.43 17.29 29.71
C SER A 68 25.20 16.88 28.46
N GLN A 69 25.53 15.59 28.35
CA GLN A 69 25.77 14.97 27.06
C GLN A 69 24.45 14.99 26.28
N SER A 70 24.42 15.72 25.17
CA SER A 70 23.33 15.76 24.22
C SER A 70 23.11 14.36 23.63
N SER A 71 22.19 13.61 24.24
CA SER A 71 21.67 12.37 23.66
C SER A 71 20.77 12.72 22.49
N PHE A 72 21.32 12.58 21.28
CA PHE A 72 20.54 12.63 20.04
C PHE A 72 19.60 11.41 20.02
N SER A 73 18.33 11.61 20.39
CA SER A 73 17.30 10.61 20.15
C SER A 73 16.90 10.66 18.68
N LEU A 74 17.26 9.61 17.94
CA LEU A 74 16.76 9.39 16.59
C LEU A 74 15.29 8.99 16.70
N SER A 75 14.36 9.95 16.63
CA SER A 75 12.93 9.65 16.58
C SER A 75 12.62 8.79 15.36
N ALA A 76 12.12 7.58 15.59
CA ALA A 76 11.68 6.70 14.52
C ALA A 76 10.59 7.39 13.69
N PRO A 77 10.58 7.25 12.35
CA PRO A 77 9.68 7.98 11.45
C PRO A 77 8.19 7.60 11.56
N HIS A 78 7.80 6.77 12.54
CA HIS A 78 6.43 6.25 12.68
C HIS A 78 5.69 6.71 13.94
N GLU A 79 6.25 7.60 14.74
CA GLU A 79 5.50 8.14 15.88
C GLU A 79 4.53 9.22 15.41
N ALA A 80 3.22 8.92 15.47
CA ALA A 80 2.19 9.92 15.22
C ALA A 80 2.41 11.10 16.18
N PRO A 81 2.37 12.36 15.71
CA PRO A 81 2.56 13.50 16.59
C PRO A 81 1.59 13.41 17.77
N SER A 82 2.09 13.58 18.99
CA SER A 82 1.28 13.70 20.20
C SER A 82 0.12 14.68 19.97
N GLY A 83 -1.04 14.44 20.60
CA GLY A 83 -2.28 15.20 20.36
C GLY A 83 -2.12 16.73 20.40
N ASP A 84 -1.13 17.22 21.15
CA ASP A 84 -0.75 18.62 21.37
C ASP A 84 0.26 19.18 20.37
N ALA A 85 0.47 18.48 19.26
CA ALA A 85 1.27 18.94 18.16
C ALA A 85 0.76 20.24 17.52
N PRO A 86 1.53 21.35 17.43
CA PRO A 86 1.14 22.50 16.62
C PRO A 86 0.86 22.05 15.18
N ARG A 87 -0.41 22.22 14.76
CA ARG A 87 -0.95 21.77 13.46
C ARG A 87 -0.87 22.86 12.38
N SER A 88 -0.41 24.05 12.75
CA SER A 88 -0.21 25.19 11.84
C SER A 88 1.11 25.90 12.15
N PHE A 89 1.65 26.59 11.15
CA PHE A 89 2.83 27.45 11.29
C PHE A 89 2.62 28.57 12.32
N SER A 90 1.37 28.99 12.52
CA SER A 90 0.98 30.04 13.45
C SER A 90 0.84 29.58 14.91
N ALA A 91 0.87 28.27 15.18
CA ALA A 91 0.75 27.75 16.53
C ALA A 91 2.09 27.85 17.29
N PRO A 92 2.08 28.03 18.63
CA PRO A 92 3.30 28.07 19.44
C PRO A 92 4.17 26.81 19.20
N GLY A 93 5.44 27.00 18.85
CA GLY A 93 6.35 25.91 18.49
C GLY A 93 6.18 25.34 17.07
N GLY A 94 5.27 25.88 16.25
CA GLY A 94 5.08 25.46 14.85
C GLY A 94 6.33 25.65 13.99
N TRP A 95 7.04 26.77 14.16
CA TRP A 95 8.32 27.02 13.49
C TRP A 95 9.43 26.07 13.94
N GLN A 96 9.53 25.78 15.23
CA GLN A 96 10.50 24.79 15.74
C GLN A 96 10.22 23.40 15.15
N ARG A 97 8.96 22.98 15.09
CA ARG A 97 8.59 21.71 14.48
C ARG A 97 8.88 21.65 12.99
N LEU A 98 8.56 22.73 12.26
CA LEU A 98 8.90 22.84 10.86
C LEU A 98 10.42 22.69 10.66
N LEU A 99 11.21 23.44 11.41
CA LEU A 99 12.67 23.40 11.31
C LEU A 99 13.22 22.03 11.67
N THR A 100 12.69 21.35 12.70
CA THR A 100 13.12 19.98 13.02
C THR A 100 12.73 18.99 11.94
N SER A 101 11.51 19.09 11.39
CA SER A 101 11.08 18.21 10.30
C SER A 101 11.88 18.45 9.02
N VAL A 102 12.13 19.71 8.65
CA VAL A 102 12.99 20.07 7.53
C VAL A 102 14.42 19.61 7.77
N GLY A 103 14.94 19.76 8.99
CA GLY A 103 16.27 19.29 9.38
C GLY A 103 16.40 17.77 9.29
N ILE A 104 15.41 17.00 9.77
CA ILE A 104 15.39 15.54 9.66
C ILE A 104 15.30 15.13 8.19
N ILE A 105 14.38 15.70 7.41
CA ILE A 105 14.20 15.36 6.00
C ILE A 105 15.46 15.73 5.20
N GLY A 106 16.00 16.94 5.38
CA GLY A 106 17.21 17.40 4.72
C GLY A 106 18.44 16.59 5.11
N GLY A 107 18.62 16.32 6.40
CA GLY A 107 19.73 15.53 6.93
C GLY A 107 19.68 14.08 6.47
N THR A 108 18.49 13.45 6.48
CA THR A 108 18.32 12.08 5.95
C THR A 108 18.51 12.03 4.44
N ALA A 109 18.02 13.01 3.69
CA ALA A 109 18.26 13.10 2.24
C ALA A 109 19.75 13.27 1.93
N PHE A 110 20.46 14.12 2.68
CA PHE A 110 21.91 14.30 2.52
C PHE A 110 22.68 13.03 2.85
N ALA A 111 22.38 12.39 3.98
CA ALA A 111 23.02 11.13 4.38
C ALA A 111 22.73 10.00 3.38
N ALA A 112 21.48 9.88 2.91
CA ALA A 112 21.09 8.92 1.90
C ALA A 112 21.80 9.17 0.57
N ASN A 113 21.91 10.43 0.13
CA ASN A 113 22.66 10.79 -1.07
C ASN A 113 24.15 10.45 -0.90
N ALA A 114 24.77 10.84 0.22
CA ALA A 114 26.18 10.53 0.48
C ALA A 114 26.46 9.01 0.52
N PHE A 115 25.52 8.21 1.03
CA PHE A 115 25.65 6.75 1.10
C PHE A 115 25.41 6.08 -0.26
N LEU A 116 24.30 6.40 -0.92
CA LEU A 116 23.90 5.79 -2.19
C LEU A 116 24.80 6.23 -3.34
N ASN A 117 25.24 7.48 -3.31
CA ASN A 117 26.01 8.13 -4.36
C ASN A 117 27.51 8.25 -4.00
N ARG A 118 28.03 7.32 -3.18
CA ARG A 118 29.46 7.29 -2.81
C ARG A 118 30.38 7.26 -4.03
N GLU A 119 29.93 6.61 -5.11
CA GLU A 119 30.52 6.73 -6.43
C GLU A 119 29.58 7.56 -7.31
N THR A 120 29.76 8.88 -7.29
CA THR A 120 29.05 9.78 -8.22
C THR A 120 29.63 9.62 -9.62
N ARG A 121 28.81 9.77 -10.67
CA ARG A 121 29.35 9.85 -12.03
C ARG A 121 30.36 11.01 -12.14
N GLU A 122 31.53 10.72 -12.71
CA GLU A 122 32.52 11.74 -13.05
C GLU A 122 32.03 12.54 -14.26
N GLY A 123 31.67 13.81 -14.04
CA GLY A 123 31.24 14.73 -15.10
C GLY A 123 29.72 14.91 -15.26
N ALA A 124 29.37 16.00 -15.93
CA ALA A 124 28.00 16.35 -16.26
C ALA A 124 27.36 15.27 -17.14
N MET A 125 26.07 14.94 -16.89
CA MET A 125 25.31 14.01 -17.74
C MET A 125 25.37 14.45 -19.20
N ASP A 126 25.66 13.50 -20.08
CA ASP A 126 25.64 13.74 -21.52
C ASP A 126 24.29 14.36 -21.98
N PRO A 127 24.29 15.39 -22.86
CA PRO A 127 23.07 16.07 -23.27
C PRO A 127 22.02 15.15 -23.91
N PHE A 128 22.44 14.11 -24.65
CA PHE A 128 21.53 13.15 -25.24
C PHE A 128 20.85 12.31 -24.15
N SER A 129 21.62 11.82 -23.19
CA SER A 129 21.08 11.07 -22.03
C SER A 129 20.09 11.89 -21.21
N ARG A 130 20.36 13.19 -21.02
CA ARG A 130 19.43 14.13 -20.37
C ARG A 130 18.12 14.28 -21.14
N ASN A 131 18.20 14.50 -22.45
CA ASN A 131 17.02 14.66 -23.31
C ASN A 131 16.20 13.38 -23.39
N TYR A 132 16.86 12.22 -23.46
CA TYR A 132 16.20 10.92 -23.44
C TYR A 132 15.43 10.71 -22.13
N LEU A 133 16.09 10.95 -20.99
CA LEU A 133 15.48 10.85 -19.67
C LEU A 133 14.31 11.83 -19.50
N ASN A 134 14.45 13.08 -19.96
CA ASN A 134 13.38 14.08 -19.92
C ASN A 134 12.17 13.61 -20.75
N SER A 135 12.40 13.11 -21.97
CA SER A 135 11.35 12.58 -22.83
C SER A 135 10.60 11.42 -22.17
N THR A 136 11.32 10.51 -21.51
CA THR A 136 10.71 9.41 -20.74
C THR A 136 9.84 9.95 -19.60
N PHE A 137 10.32 10.97 -18.88
CA PHE A 137 9.53 11.62 -17.81
C PHE A 137 8.28 12.35 -18.33
N GLN A 138 8.33 12.91 -19.54
CA GLN A 138 7.15 13.51 -20.16
C GLN A 138 6.08 12.45 -20.47
N TYR A 139 6.48 11.30 -21.04
CA TYR A 139 5.55 10.19 -21.27
C TYR A 139 5.01 9.63 -19.96
N LEU A 140 5.85 9.50 -18.92
CA LEU A 140 5.41 9.11 -17.58
C LEU A 140 4.36 10.08 -17.03
N ALA A 141 4.65 11.38 -17.04
CA ALA A 141 3.74 12.40 -16.52
C ALA A 141 2.43 12.42 -17.31
N GLY A 142 2.51 12.28 -18.64
CA GLY A 142 1.35 12.16 -19.52
C GLY A 142 0.50 10.92 -19.20
N GLY A 143 1.14 9.75 -19.00
CA GLY A 143 0.45 8.51 -18.64
C GLY A 143 -0.24 8.62 -17.27
N LEU A 144 0.48 9.09 -16.25
CA LEU A 144 -0.10 9.29 -14.92
C LEU A 144 -1.28 10.28 -14.94
N ALA A 145 -1.18 11.38 -15.69
CA ALA A 145 -2.26 12.34 -15.85
C ALA A 145 -3.47 11.73 -16.59
N MET A 146 -3.22 10.96 -17.66
CA MET A 146 -4.24 10.23 -18.40
C MET A 146 -4.95 9.22 -17.50
N THR A 147 -4.19 8.42 -16.76
CA THR A 147 -4.69 7.41 -15.81
C THR A 147 -5.53 8.06 -14.71
N ALA A 148 -5.06 9.16 -14.10
CA ALA A 148 -5.81 9.87 -13.08
C ALA A 148 -7.12 10.47 -13.63
N GLY A 149 -7.06 11.12 -14.79
CA GLY A 149 -8.23 11.69 -15.46
C GLY A 149 -9.25 10.62 -15.84
N ALA A 150 -8.79 9.51 -16.42
CA ALA A 150 -9.63 8.37 -16.77
C ALA A 150 -10.25 7.71 -15.54
N ALA A 151 -9.50 7.55 -14.43
CA ALA A 151 -10.02 6.98 -13.20
C ALA A 151 -11.17 7.83 -12.65
N VAL A 152 -11.00 9.16 -12.65
CA VAL A 152 -12.06 10.10 -12.23
C VAL A 152 -13.26 10.02 -13.15
N ALA A 153 -13.06 9.96 -14.46
CA ALA A 153 -14.15 9.81 -15.42
C ALA A 153 -14.93 8.50 -15.21
N LEU A 154 -14.23 7.37 -15.08
CA LEU A 154 -14.82 6.06 -14.82
C LEU A 154 -15.62 6.05 -13.51
N HIS A 155 -15.06 6.61 -12.44
CA HIS A 155 -15.74 6.69 -11.16
C HIS A 155 -17.02 7.53 -11.23
N ARG A 156 -16.99 8.68 -11.92
CA ARG A 156 -18.15 9.56 -12.11
C ARG A 156 -19.29 8.88 -12.87
N VAL A 157 -18.97 8.01 -13.83
CA VAL A 157 -19.97 7.24 -14.62
C VAL A 157 -20.51 6.02 -13.84
N GLY A 158 -20.05 5.80 -12.60
CA GLY A 158 -20.47 4.68 -11.75
C GLY A 158 -19.81 3.35 -12.12
N PHE A 159 -18.75 3.36 -12.93
CA PHE A 159 -18.00 2.16 -13.29
C PHE A 159 -17.40 1.49 -12.06
N SER A 160 -16.88 2.25 -11.09
CA SER A 160 -16.30 1.71 -9.86
C SER A 160 -17.30 0.88 -9.05
N SER A 161 -18.56 1.31 -8.97
CA SER A 161 -19.62 0.56 -8.28
C SER A 161 -19.97 -0.74 -9.02
N ARG A 162 -20.01 -0.69 -10.37
CA ARG A 162 -20.25 -1.88 -11.20
C ARG A 162 -19.11 -2.89 -11.10
N LEU A 163 -17.87 -2.40 -11.07
CA LEU A 163 -16.67 -3.23 -10.94
C LEU A 163 -16.67 -3.98 -9.60
N MET A 164 -17.05 -3.33 -8.49
CA MET A 164 -17.17 -4.00 -7.19
C MET A 164 -18.31 -5.04 -7.12
N ALA A 165 -19.35 -4.89 -7.95
CA ALA A 165 -20.45 -5.85 -8.06
C ALA A 165 -20.16 -7.00 -9.07
N THR A 166 -19.09 -6.87 -9.86
CA THR A 166 -18.70 -7.88 -10.86
C THR A 166 -17.89 -8.99 -10.21
N ASN A 167 -17.88 -10.19 -10.79
CA ASN A 167 -17.08 -11.31 -10.30
C ASN A 167 -15.59 -10.90 -10.19
N PRO A 168 -14.96 -11.01 -8.99
CA PRO A 168 -13.57 -10.61 -8.78
C PRO A 168 -12.59 -11.24 -9.75
N TRP A 169 -12.81 -12.50 -10.17
CA TRP A 169 -11.92 -13.19 -11.13
C TRP A 169 -12.01 -12.62 -12.54
N LEU A 170 -13.18 -12.15 -12.97
CA LEU A 170 -13.34 -11.51 -14.27
C LEU A 170 -12.72 -10.12 -14.30
N VAL A 171 -12.88 -9.37 -13.21
CA VAL A 171 -12.25 -8.05 -13.07
C VAL A 171 -10.72 -8.19 -13.05
N LEU A 172 -10.21 -9.13 -12.25
CA LEU A 172 -8.78 -9.34 -12.08
C LEU A 172 -8.18 -9.92 -13.37
N GLY A 173 -8.75 -10.99 -13.93
CA GLY A 173 -8.27 -11.61 -15.15
C GLY A 173 -8.42 -10.70 -16.38
N GLY A 174 -9.57 -10.06 -16.55
CA GLY A 174 -9.84 -9.15 -17.66
C GLY A 174 -9.00 -7.86 -17.60
N GLY A 175 -8.91 -7.25 -16.41
CA GLY A 175 -8.08 -6.07 -16.20
C GLY A 175 -6.59 -6.36 -16.40
N LEU A 176 -6.11 -7.50 -15.90
CA LEU A 176 -4.72 -7.92 -16.07
C LEU A 176 -4.41 -8.28 -17.53
N ALA A 177 -5.31 -8.99 -18.22
CA ALA A 177 -5.14 -9.28 -19.65
C ALA A 177 -5.11 -7.99 -20.49
N ALA A 178 -5.99 -7.02 -20.21
CA ALA A 178 -5.98 -5.73 -20.88
C ALA A 178 -4.70 -4.93 -20.61
N SER A 179 -4.24 -4.92 -19.35
CA SER A 179 -3.01 -4.23 -18.94
C SER A 179 -1.77 -4.85 -19.57
N ILE A 180 -1.61 -6.18 -19.48
CA ILE A 180 -0.49 -6.90 -20.09
C ILE A 180 -0.55 -6.79 -21.62
N GLY A 181 -1.72 -6.93 -22.24
CA GLY A 181 -1.89 -6.81 -23.69
C GLY A 181 -1.52 -5.41 -24.20
N GLY A 182 -2.00 -4.36 -23.53
CA GLY A 182 -1.64 -2.98 -23.84
C GLY A 182 -0.14 -2.71 -23.64
N MET A 183 0.44 -3.25 -22.57
CA MET A 183 1.87 -3.15 -22.28
C MET A 183 2.72 -3.86 -23.35
N ILE A 184 2.41 -5.11 -23.68
CA ILE A 184 3.14 -5.87 -24.72
C ILE A 184 3.04 -5.13 -26.05
N GLY A 185 1.84 -4.69 -26.44
CA GLY A 185 1.66 -3.92 -27.67
C GLY A 185 2.47 -2.63 -27.69
N ALA A 186 2.46 -1.85 -26.60
CA ALA A 186 3.23 -0.62 -26.54
C ALA A 186 4.76 -0.84 -26.56
N GLN A 187 5.23 -2.01 -26.13
CA GLN A 187 6.66 -2.36 -26.12
C GLN A 187 7.18 -3.04 -27.39
N THR A 188 6.32 -3.74 -28.13
CA THR A 188 6.71 -4.48 -29.35
C THR A 188 6.49 -3.68 -30.61
N LEU A 189 5.53 -2.74 -30.61
CA LEU A 189 5.26 -1.92 -31.78
C LEU A 189 6.34 -0.88 -32.02
N GLU A 190 6.56 -0.59 -33.31
CA GLU A 190 7.56 0.36 -33.75
C GLU A 190 7.34 1.76 -33.17
N PRO A 191 8.42 2.46 -32.76
CA PRO A 191 8.34 3.85 -32.31
C PRO A 191 7.68 4.75 -33.36
N GLY A 192 6.68 5.54 -32.94
CA GLY A 192 5.95 6.47 -33.82
C GLY A 192 4.71 5.90 -34.50
N SER A 193 4.42 4.59 -34.38
CA SER A 193 3.19 4.03 -34.91
C SER A 193 1.95 4.47 -34.08
N PRO A 194 0.82 4.83 -34.72
CA PRO A 194 -0.40 5.20 -33.99
C PRO A 194 -0.93 4.06 -33.11
N ALA A 195 -0.70 2.81 -33.54
CA ALA A 195 -1.07 1.63 -32.78
C ALA A 195 -0.26 1.51 -31.46
N LYS A 196 1.00 1.96 -31.40
CA LYS A 196 1.77 2.00 -30.15
C LYS A 196 1.11 2.92 -29.12
N TYR A 197 0.67 4.10 -29.55
CA TYR A 197 -0.05 5.05 -28.69
C TYR A 197 -1.42 4.52 -28.29
N ALA A 198 -2.12 3.79 -29.16
CA ALA A 198 -3.37 3.12 -28.82
C ALA A 198 -3.17 2.03 -27.75
N CYS A 199 -2.13 1.21 -27.87
CA CYS A 199 -1.76 0.21 -26.86
C CYS A 199 -1.34 0.86 -25.53
N TRP A 200 -0.60 1.97 -25.59
CA TRP A 200 -0.25 2.75 -24.41
C TRP A 200 -1.46 3.38 -23.73
N ALA A 201 -2.42 3.92 -24.50
CA ALA A 201 -3.69 4.42 -23.99
C ALA A 201 -4.55 3.30 -23.39
N LEU A 202 -4.59 2.12 -24.01
CA LEU A 202 -5.27 0.93 -23.48
C LEU A 202 -4.67 0.49 -22.14
N PHE A 203 -3.33 0.48 -22.05
CA PHE A 203 -2.62 0.21 -20.81
C PHE A 203 -3.04 1.23 -19.73
N ASN A 204 -2.94 2.54 -20.00
CA ASN A 204 -3.35 3.59 -19.06
C ASN A 204 -4.83 3.47 -18.64
N ALA A 205 -5.73 3.19 -19.59
CA ALA A 205 -7.15 3.00 -19.32
C ALA A 205 -7.42 1.77 -18.42
N SER A 206 -6.67 0.68 -18.62
CA SER A 206 -6.79 -0.50 -17.76
C SER A 206 -6.31 -0.23 -16.34
N GLN A 207 -5.21 0.52 -16.17
CA GLN A 207 -4.73 0.96 -14.85
C GLN A 207 -5.76 1.88 -14.19
N ALA A 208 -6.34 2.82 -14.93
CA ALA A 208 -7.40 3.71 -14.45
C ALA A 208 -8.64 2.95 -13.98
N ALA A 209 -9.05 1.90 -14.69
CA ALA A 209 -10.17 1.05 -14.31
C ALA A 209 -9.92 0.36 -12.96
N VAL A 210 -8.73 -0.22 -12.78
CA VAL A 210 -8.31 -0.90 -11.53
C VAL A 210 -8.16 0.09 -10.38
N LEU A 211 -7.69 1.31 -10.64
CA LEU A 211 -7.54 2.36 -9.62
C LEU A 211 -8.85 3.08 -9.29
N SER A 212 -9.87 3.01 -10.15
CA SER A 212 -11.12 3.74 -9.98
C SER A 212 -11.84 3.51 -8.62
N PRO A 213 -11.84 2.30 -8.01
CA PRO A 213 -12.44 2.11 -6.69
C PRO A 213 -11.71 2.87 -5.58
N LEU A 214 -10.44 3.26 -5.75
CA LEU A 214 -9.75 4.08 -4.75
C LEU A 214 -10.40 5.46 -4.59
N LEU A 215 -11.18 5.93 -5.58
CA LEU A 215 -11.91 7.19 -5.51
C LEU A 215 -13.09 7.17 -4.53
N PHE A 216 -13.43 6.01 -3.94
CA PHE A 216 -14.30 5.97 -2.75
C PHE A 216 -13.63 6.54 -1.50
N PHE A 217 -12.29 6.61 -1.46
CA PHE A 217 -11.59 7.33 -0.41
C PHE A 217 -11.70 8.84 -0.59
N SER A 218 -11.52 9.61 0.49
CA SER A 218 -11.61 11.07 0.42
C SER A 218 -10.58 11.63 -0.58
N PRO A 219 -10.96 12.60 -1.43
CA PRO A 219 -10.05 13.18 -2.43
C PRO A 219 -8.84 13.86 -1.76
N ALA A 220 -9.01 14.39 -0.55
CA ALA A 220 -7.91 14.95 0.23
C ALA A 220 -6.86 13.88 0.65
N LEU A 221 -7.27 12.65 0.93
CA LEU A 221 -6.34 11.55 1.21
C LEU A 221 -5.56 11.18 -0.05
N LEU A 222 -6.26 11.03 -1.18
CA LEU A 222 -5.64 10.66 -2.45
C LEU A 222 -4.65 11.72 -2.93
N ALA A 223 -5.01 13.01 -2.80
CA ALA A 223 -4.11 14.11 -3.12
C ALA A 223 -2.84 14.11 -2.27
N ARG A 224 -2.96 13.84 -0.95
CA ARG A 224 -1.80 13.71 -0.05
C ARG A 224 -0.93 12.52 -0.42
N ALA A 225 -1.55 11.36 -0.68
CA ALA A 225 -0.83 10.17 -1.10
C ALA A 225 -0.08 10.42 -2.41
N GLY A 226 -0.72 11.06 -3.40
CA GLY A 226 -0.10 11.43 -4.66
C GLY A 226 1.10 12.37 -4.47
N LEU A 227 0.96 13.38 -3.61
CA LEU A 227 2.05 14.31 -3.29
C LEU A 227 3.23 13.61 -2.61
N TYR A 228 2.97 12.71 -1.65
CA TYR A 228 4.01 11.93 -0.99
C TYR A 228 4.72 11.00 -1.97
N THR A 229 3.96 10.32 -2.84
CA THR A 229 4.54 9.48 -3.89
C THR A 229 5.39 10.29 -4.87
N ALA A 230 4.94 11.45 -5.30
CA ALA A 230 5.72 12.32 -6.20
C ALA A 230 7.05 12.76 -5.56
N GLY A 231 7.03 13.10 -4.26
CA GLY A 231 8.25 13.43 -3.51
C GLY A 231 9.20 12.24 -3.40
N VAL A 232 8.70 11.05 -3.03
CA VAL A 232 9.50 9.83 -2.91
C VAL A 232 10.10 9.44 -4.26
N VAL A 233 9.28 9.28 -5.29
CA VAL A 233 9.73 8.90 -6.64
C VAL A 233 10.69 9.93 -7.20
N GLY A 234 10.37 11.22 -7.10
CA GLY A 234 11.24 12.30 -7.59
C GLY A 234 12.60 12.30 -6.90
N SER A 235 12.64 12.09 -5.57
CA SER A 235 13.89 12.01 -4.82
C SER A 235 14.75 10.79 -5.21
N ILE A 236 14.11 9.64 -5.44
CA ILE A 236 14.80 8.41 -5.86
C ILE A 236 15.31 8.55 -7.29
N CYS A 237 14.49 9.08 -8.20
CA CYS A 237 14.90 9.37 -9.58
C CYS A 237 16.08 10.36 -9.61
N TYR A 238 16.10 11.35 -8.73
CA TYR A 238 17.24 12.26 -8.60
C TYR A 238 18.51 11.49 -8.21
N VAL A 239 18.45 10.65 -7.17
CA VAL A 239 19.60 9.82 -6.75
C VAL A 239 20.05 8.87 -7.87
N GLY A 240 19.11 8.22 -8.55
CA GLY A 240 19.39 7.33 -9.67
C GLY A 240 20.03 8.04 -10.87
N ALA A 241 19.65 9.29 -11.12
CA ALA A 241 20.22 10.11 -12.19
C ALA A 241 21.62 10.64 -11.88
N THR A 242 21.97 10.76 -10.59
CA THR A 242 23.29 11.22 -10.13
C THR A 242 24.28 10.08 -9.85
N ALA A 243 23.79 8.87 -9.61
CA ALA A 243 24.59 7.67 -9.36
C ALA A 243 25.50 7.28 -10.54
N LYS A 244 26.61 6.61 -10.23
CA LYS A 244 27.52 6.08 -11.24
C LYS A 244 26.81 5.04 -12.11
N ASP A 245 27.23 5.03 -13.36
CA ASP A 245 26.63 4.22 -14.41
C ASP A 245 26.73 2.74 -14.10
N GLY A 246 25.58 2.06 -14.13
CA GLY A 246 25.49 0.62 -13.90
C GLY A 246 25.52 0.18 -12.44
N GLN A 247 25.68 1.09 -11.48
CA GLN A 247 25.81 0.76 -10.05
C GLN A 247 24.61 -0.01 -9.48
N TYR A 248 23.39 0.30 -9.93
CA TYR A 248 22.14 -0.34 -9.52
C TYR A 248 21.62 -1.37 -10.53
N LEU A 249 22.23 -1.53 -11.71
CA LEU A 249 21.79 -2.54 -12.68
C LEU A 249 21.92 -3.99 -12.15
N TRP A 250 22.84 -4.22 -11.21
CA TRP A 250 22.97 -5.53 -10.53
C TRP A 250 21.80 -5.84 -9.59
N MET A 251 21.05 -4.82 -9.13
CA MET A 251 19.93 -5.01 -8.20
C MET A 251 18.69 -5.65 -8.84
N GLY A 252 18.64 -5.76 -10.18
CA GLY A 252 17.48 -6.33 -10.88
C GLY A 252 17.10 -7.74 -10.42
N GLY A 253 18.08 -8.59 -10.11
CA GLY A 253 17.85 -9.95 -9.62
C GLY A 253 17.17 -9.99 -8.25
N PRO A 254 17.77 -9.38 -7.21
CA PRO A 254 17.13 -9.24 -5.89
C PRO A 254 15.77 -8.53 -5.92
N LEU A 255 15.60 -7.50 -6.75
CA LEU A 255 14.35 -6.76 -6.89
C LEU A 255 13.22 -7.64 -7.43
N LEU A 256 13.48 -8.43 -8.48
CA LEU A 256 12.51 -9.38 -9.01
C LEU A 256 12.12 -10.46 -7.98
N ALA A 257 13.09 -10.98 -7.23
CA ALA A 257 12.82 -11.92 -6.13
C ALA A 257 11.96 -11.29 -5.02
N GLY A 258 12.16 -10.00 -4.73
CA GLY A 258 11.30 -9.27 -3.79
C GLY A 258 9.86 -9.12 -4.30
N VAL A 259 9.68 -8.75 -5.57
CA VAL A 259 8.34 -8.59 -6.17
C VAL A 259 7.55 -9.89 -6.17
N THR A 260 8.19 -11.05 -6.40
CA THR A 260 7.46 -12.34 -6.36
C THR A 260 6.91 -12.62 -4.96
N VAL A 261 7.68 -12.34 -3.90
CA VAL A 261 7.21 -12.46 -2.52
C VAL A 261 6.03 -11.52 -2.24
N VAL A 262 6.12 -10.27 -2.69
CA VAL A 262 5.05 -9.28 -2.50
C VAL A 262 3.80 -9.65 -3.31
N ALA A 263 3.96 -10.13 -4.53
CA ALA A 263 2.87 -10.56 -5.40
C ALA A 263 2.14 -11.77 -4.81
N LEU A 264 2.88 -12.80 -4.38
CA LEU A 264 2.31 -13.97 -3.71
C LEU A 264 1.60 -13.57 -2.41
N SER A 265 2.19 -12.66 -1.63
CA SER A 265 1.56 -12.14 -0.41
C SER A 265 0.30 -11.32 -0.71
N SER A 266 0.20 -10.67 -1.87
CA SER A 266 -0.99 -9.89 -2.27
C SER A 266 -2.12 -10.79 -2.76
N LEU A 267 -1.81 -11.99 -3.28
CA LEU A 267 -2.78 -13.01 -3.68
C LEU A 267 -3.20 -13.93 -2.51
N ALA A 268 -2.41 -13.99 -1.44
CA ALA A 268 -2.68 -14.84 -0.29
C ALA A 268 -4.09 -14.64 0.33
N PRO A 269 -4.62 -13.41 0.51
CA PRO A 269 -5.97 -13.20 1.05
C PRO A 269 -7.10 -13.69 0.15
N MET A 270 -6.83 -13.94 -1.14
CA MET A 270 -7.82 -14.39 -2.11
C MET A 270 -7.92 -15.93 -2.18
N VAL A 271 -6.83 -16.62 -1.85
CA VAL A 271 -6.74 -18.09 -1.89
C VAL A 271 -6.95 -18.70 -0.50
N LEU A 272 -6.63 -17.97 0.56
CA LEU A 272 -6.71 -18.47 1.94
C LEU A 272 -8.04 -18.09 2.61
N PRO A 273 -8.72 -19.03 3.31
CA PRO A 273 -9.93 -18.73 4.08
C PRO A 273 -9.66 -17.68 5.17
N ALA A 274 -10.64 -16.80 5.40
CA ALA A 274 -10.57 -15.68 6.35
C ALA A 274 -10.24 -16.08 7.81
N THR A 275 -10.18 -17.37 8.16
CA THR A 275 -9.82 -17.86 9.50
C THR A 275 -8.33 -17.71 9.85
N ALA A 276 -7.46 -17.38 8.89
CA ALA A 276 -6.01 -17.17 9.08
C ALA A 276 -5.63 -15.73 9.51
N PHE A 277 -6.40 -15.10 10.40
CA PHE A 277 -6.23 -13.69 10.80
C PHE A 277 -4.85 -13.31 11.37
N ARG A 278 -4.11 -14.25 12.00
CA ARG A 278 -2.79 -13.95 12.60
C ARG A 278 -1.64 -13.91 11.60
N THR A 279 -1.71 -14.69 10.52
CA THR A 279 -0.72 -14.60 9.43
C THR A 279 -1.00 -13.37 8.56
N LEU A 280 -2.27 -12.98 8.41
CA LEU A 280 -2.69 -11.83 7.62
C LEU A 280 -2.07 -10.50 8.06
N VAL A 281 -1.99 -10.21 9.37
CA VAL A 281 -1.44 -8.93 9.86
C VAL A 281 0.07 -8.80 9.62
N ALA A 282 0.83 -9.89 9.78
CA ALA A 282 2.27 -9.88 9.48
C ALA A 282 2.52 -9.79 7.97
N THR A 283 1.73 -10.51 7.16
CA THR A 283 1.81 -10.41 5.69
C THR A 283 1.35 -9.06 5.18
N GLU A 284 0.41 -8.39 5.84
CA GLU A 284 -0.07 -7.05 5.46
C GLU A 284 1.01 -6.00 5.68
N ALA A 285 1.70 -6.00 6.83
CA ALA A 285 2.82 -5.09 7.05
C ALA A 285 4.01 -5.38 6.11
N ILE A 286 4.36 -6.66 5.90
CA ILE A 286 5.45 -7.05 5.00
C ILE A 286 5.12 -6.70 3.54
N SER A 287 3.90 -6.95 3.09
CA SER A 287 3.50 -6.61 1.72
C SER A 287 3.39 -5.09 1.54
N LEU A 288 2.84 -4.34 2.50
CA LEU A 288 2.73 -2.89 2.40
C LEU A 288 4.09 -2.20 2.45
N TYR A 289 4.87 -2.40 3.51
CA TYR A 289 6.14 -1.70 3.71
C TYR A 289 7.29 -2.34 2.92
N GLY A 290 7.34 -3.68 2.86
CA GLY A 290 8.32 -4.38 2.03
C GLY A 290 8.08 -4.13 0.54
N GLY A 291 6.81 -4.17 0.10
CA GLY A 291 6.44 -3.74 -1.25
C GLY A 291 6.88 -2.30 -1.53
N LEU A 292 6.58 -1.35 -0.65
CA LEU A 292 6.98 0.04 -0.82
C LEU A 292 8.50 0.18 -1.01
N ALA A 293 9.30 -0.52 -0.20
CA ALA A 293 10.76 -0.54 -0.32
C ALA A 293 11.22 -1.15 -1.66
N ILE A 294 10.61 -2.25 -2.08
CA ILE A 294 10.95 -2.93 -3.33
C ILE A 294 10.62 -2.04 -4.54
N PHE A 295 9.41 -1.47 -4.63
CA PHE A 295 9.05 -0.57 -5.74
C PHE A 295 9.89 0.71 -5.74
N SER A 296 10.26 1.22 -4.56
CA SER A 296 11.22 2.32 -4.46
C SER A 296 12.58 1.92 -5.05
N GLY A 297 13.04 0.69 -4.81
CA GLY A 297 14.23 0.14 -5.46
C GLY A 297 14.07 -0.06 -6.97
N PHE A 298 12.88 -0.44 -7.46
CA PHE A 298 12.59 -0.52 -8.88
C PHE A 298 12.66 0.85 -9.57
N VAL A 299 12.12 1.91 -8.96
CA VAL A 299 12.28 3.29 -9.49
C VAL A 299 13.75 3.64 -9.68
N LEU A 300 14.60 3.28 -8.70
CA LEU A 300 16.04 3.51 -8.77
C LEU A 300 16.70 2.71 -9.90
N TYR A 301 16.38 1.42 -9.99
CA TYR A 301 16.86 0.51 -11.02
C TYR A 301 16.45 0.95 -12.43
N ASP A 302 15.17 1.28 -12.62
CA ASP A 302 14.61 1.67 -13.91
C ASP A 302 15.17 3.04 -14.36
N THR A 303 15.38 3.98 -13.44
CA THR A 303 16.07 5.24 -13.74
C THR A 303 17.47 4.99 -14.32
N GLN A 304 18.24 4.07 -13.73
CA GLN A 304 19.55 3.73 -14.27
C GLN A 304 19.50 2.93 -15.57
N LYS A 305 18.52 2.04 -15.70
CA LYS A 305 18.28 1.28 -16.93
C LYS A 305 17.95 2.21 -18.10
N ILE A 306 17.17 3.27 -17.88
CA ILE A 306 16.91 4.32 -18.86
C ILE A 306 18.22 4.97 -19.31
N LEU A 307 19.09 5.35 -18.37
CA LEU A 307 20.38 5.96 -18.68
C LEU A 307 21.34 5.01 -19.40
N ALA A 308 21.37 3.72 -19.02
CA ALA A 308 22.15 2.70 -19.70
C ALA A 308 21.67 2.51 -21.14
N ARG A 309 20.35 2.49 -21.37
CA ARG A 309 19.77 2.41 -22.71
C ARG A 309 19.98 3.67 -23.52
N ALA A 310 19.92 4.86 -22.92
CA ALA A 310 20.24 6.11 -23.61
C ALA A 310 21.65 6.07 -24.21
N ARG A 311 22.63 5.53 -23.47
CA ARG A 311 24.00 5.33 -23.99
C ARG A 311 24.08 4.30 -25.10
N ALA A 312 23.36 3.18 -24.96
CA ALA A 312 23.29 2.17 -26.01
C ALA A 312 22.68 2.73 -27.31
N VAL A 313 21.69 3.61 -27.18
CA VAL A 313 21.08 4.33 -28.32
C VAL A 313 22.07 5.33 -28.93
N GLN A 314 22.79 6.10 -28.09
CA GLN A 314 23.83 7.03 -28.55
C GLN A 314 24.96 6.30 -29.29
N ALA A 315 25.32 5.10 -28.85
CA ALA A 315 26.30 4.24 -29.52
C ALA A 315 25.76 3.54 -30.79
N GLY A 316 24.51 3.80 -31.18
CA GLY A 316 23.87 3.20 -32.36
C GLY A 316 23.50 1.73 -32.21
N ALA A 317 23.62 1.15 -31.01
CA ALA A 317 23.31 -0.26 -30.75
C ALA A 317 21.79 -0.52 -30.65
N MET A 318 20.99 0.51 -30.38
CA MET A 318 19.53 0.40 -30.18
C MET A 318 18.79 1.64 -30.72
N ARG A 319 17.50 1.48 -31.05
CA ARG A 319 16.60 2.58 -31.43
C ARG A 319 16.09 3.29 -30.16
N ALA A 320 15.96 4.62 -30.20
CA ALA A 320 15.36 5.41 -29.13
C ALA A 320 13.87 5.07 -28.95
N ASP A 321 13.46 4.69 -27.74
CA ASP A 321 12.05 4.46 -27.41
C ASP A 321 11.72 4.89 -25.96
N PRO A 322 11.60 6.21 -25.70
CA PRO A 322 11.33 6.74 -24.37
C PRO A 322 9.99 6.28 -23.77
N LEU A 323 8.97 6.06 -24.61
CA LEU A 323 7.64 5.62 -24.19
C LEU A 323 7.70 4.22 -23.56
N ARG A 324 8.45 3.30 -24.20
CA ARG A 324 8.60 1.94 -23.66
C ARG A 324 9.26 1.95 -22.28
N GLU A 325 10.24 2.81 -22.04
CA GLU A 325 10.85 2.90 -20.71
C GLU A 325 9.96 3.59 -19.68
N SER A 326 9.08 4.51 -20.11
CA SER A 326 8.18 5.19 -19.17
C SER A 326 7.15 4.25 -18.58
N ILE A 327 6.73 3.20 -19.30
CA ILE A 327 5.73 2.23 -18.83
C ILE A 327 6.18 1.50 -17.56
N SER A 328 7.44 1.06 -17.48
CA SER A 328 7.92 0.35 -16.30
C SER A 328 7.99 1.27 -15.09
N LEU A 329 8.50 2.50 -15.30
CA LEU A 329 8.55 3.52 -14.26
C LEU A 329 7.14 3.96 -13.82
N GLU A 330 6.17 4.00 -14.74
CA GLU A 330 4.76 4.28 -14.44
C GLU A 330 4.16 3.23 -13.51
N LEU A 331 4.42 1.95 -13.77
CA LEU A 331 3.96 0.85 -12.92
C LEU A 331 4.53 0.96 -11.50
N ASP A 332 5.81 1.30 -11.36
CA ASP A 332 6.42 1.48 -10.04
C ASP A 332 5.79 2.66 -9.28
N VAL A 333 5.54 3.77 -9.96
CA VAL A 333 4.86 4.94 -9.38
C VAL A 333 3.45 4.57 -8.91
N ILE A 334 2.68 3.87 -9.75
CA ILE A 334 1.33 3.41 -9.38
C ILE A 334 1.39 2.47 -8.17
N ASN A 335 2.34 1.52 -8.14
CA ASN A 335 2.50 0.59 -7.03
C ASN A 335 2.86 1.29 -5.71
N ILE A 336 3.73 2.30 -5.75
CA ILE A 336 4.06 3.13 -4.58
C ILE A 336 2.82 3.94 -4.16
N PHE A 337 2.09 4.53 -5.11
CA PHE A 337 0.89 5.31 -4.86
C PHE A 337 -0.19 4.50 -4.14
N VAL A 338 -0.55 3.31 -4.66
CA VAL A 338 -1.57 2.45 -4.06
C VAL A 338 -1.21 2.10 -2.60
N ARG A 339 0.06 1.78 -2.35
CA ARG A 339 0.55 1.49 -0.98
C ARG A 339 0.47 2.73 -0.09
N MET A 340 0.82 3.90 -0.60
CA MET A 340 0.70 5.16 0.13
C MET A 340 -0.76 5.45 0.50
N VAL A 341 -1.70 5.25 -0.44
CA VAL A 341 -3.15 5.36 -0.18
C VAL A 341 -3.58 4.41 0.92
N GLN A 342 -3.17 3.13 0.85
CA GLN A 342 -3.49 2.12 1.86
C GLN A 342 -2.97 2.51 3.25
N ILE A 343 -1.69 2.92 3.35
CA ILE A 343 -1.07 3.35 4.61
C ILE A 343 -1.85 4.53 5.21
N LEU A 344 -2.16 5.56 4.41
CA LEU A 344 -2.90 6.74 4.88
C LEU A 344 -4.34 6.37 5.29
N ALA A 345 -5.00 5.47 4.57
CA ALA A 345 -6.35 5.02 4.88
C ALA A 345 -6.38 4.26 6.22
N MET A 346 -5.42 3.37 6.45
CA MET A 346 -5.28 2.66 7.73
C MET A 346 -5.02 3.62 8.89
N GLN A 347 -4.17 4.64 8.69
CA GLN A 347 -3.90 5.65 9.72
C GLN A 347 -5.13 6.49 10.06
N GLN A 348 -5.95 6.85 9.07
CA GLN A 348 -7.22 7.54 9.32
C GLN A 348 -8.20 6.67 10.10
N ASN A 349 -8.28 5.38 9.78
CA ASN A 349 -9.21 4.46 10.44
C ASN A 349 -8.83 4.19 11.91
N ARG A 350 -7.54 4.27 12.28
CA ARG A 350 -7.08 4.17 13.68
C ARG A 350 -7.36 5.41 14.53
N LYS A 351 -7.68 6.55 13.90
CA LYS A 351 -7.97 7.83 14.59
C LYS A 351 -9.48 8.05 14.81
N LYS A 352 -10.32 7.20 14.23
CA LYS A 352 -11.77 7.16 14.48
C LYS A 352 -12.05 6.14 15.58
#